data_AF-A0A5K1BTF3-F1
#
_entry.id   AF-A0A5K1BTF3-F1
#
_cell.length_a   1.000
_cell.length_b   1.000
_cell.length_c   1.000
_cell.angle_alpha   90.00
_cell.angle_beta   90.00
_cell.angle_gamma   90.00
#
_symmetry.space_group_name_H-M   'P 1'
#
loop_
_entity.id
_entity.type
_entity.pdbx_description
1 polymer ?
#
loop_
_entity_poly.entity_id
_entity_poly.type
_entity_poly.pdbx_seq_one_letter_code
_entity_poly.pdbx_strand_id
1 'polypeptide(L)' 'NPEGLGSELLETIVKMAPTKEEELKLKEYSGDTSKLGPAERFLKAILDIPFAFKRIDALLYRINFEAEVKYLRKSFETLE' A
#
# COMPACT_ATOMS: atom_id res chain seq x y z
N ASN A 1 -2.93 17.69 13.36
CA ASN A 1 -3.32 16.27 13.47
C ASN A 1 -2.59 15.49 12.38
N PRO A 2 -1.54 14.71 12.70
CA PRO A 2 -0.87 13.84 11.74
C PRO A 2 -1.66 12.53 11.59
N GLU A 3 -2.97 12.62 11.35
CA GLU A 3 -3.86 11.47 11.17
C GLU A 3 -3.73 10.89 9.76
N GLY A 4 -2.50 10.62 9.34
CA GLY A 4 -2.20 9.84 8.15
C GLY A 4 -2.11 8.35 8.49
N LEU A 5 -2.35 7.49 7.50
CA LEU A 5 -2.07 6.06 7.60
C LEU A 5 -0.58 5.87 8.00
N GLY A 6 -0.32 5.17 9.11
CA GLY A 6 1.04 4.86 9.56
C GLY A 6 1.78 3.93 8.59
N SER A 7 3.12 3.92 8.64
CA SER A 7 3.96 3.08 7.76
C SER A 7 3.60 1.59 7.86
N GLU A 8 3.36 1.09 9.08
CA GLU A 8 2.96 -0.31 9.33
C GLU A 8 1.68 -0.70 8.58
N LEU A 9 0.69 0.20 8.56
CA LEU A 9 -0.56 -0.05 7.85
C LEU A 9 -0.35 -0.04 6.34
N LEU A 10 0.43 0.89 5.82
CA LEU A 10 0.76 0.94 4.39
C LEU A 10 1.54 -0.30 3.95
N GLU A 11 2.52 -0.73 4.73
CA GLU A 11 3.26 -1.98 4.49
C GLU A 11 2.34 -3.19 4.47
N THR A 12 1.37 -3.24 5.39
CA THR A 12 0.37 -4.31 5.43
C THR A 12 -0.48 -4.32 4.16
N ILE A 13 -0.92 -3.14 3.69
CA ILE A 13 -1.71 -3.05 2.46
C ILE A 13 -0.88 -3.47 1.25
N VAL A 14 0.40 -3.10 1.15
CA VAL A 14 1.29 -3.54 0.07
C VAL A 14 1.46 -5.06 0.07
N LYS A 15 1.59 -5.69 1.25
CA LYS A 15 1.66 -7.16 1.37
C LYS A 15 0.37 -7.87 0.97
N MET A 16 -0.76 -7.17 0.95
CA MET A 16 -2.06 -7.66 0.49
C MET A 16 -2.30 -7.40 -1.01
N ALA A 17 -1.30 -6.93 -1.76
CA ALA A 17 -1.44 -6.68 -3.18
C ALA A 17 -1.88 -7.96 -3.91
N PRO A 18 -3.05 -7.94 -4.59
CA PRO A 18 -3.53 -9.09 -5.34
C PRO A 18 -2.62 -9.36 -6.55
N THR A 19 -2.62 -10.61 -7.00
CA THR A 19 -2.06 -10.97 -8.30
C THR A 19 -2.89 -10.36 -9.43
N LYS A 20 -2.31 -10.28 -10.64
CA LYS A 20 -3.02 -9.75 -11.83
C LYS A 20 -4.31 -10.50 -12.14
N GLU A 21 -4.33 -11.80 -11.91
CA GLU A 21 -5.52 -12.63 -12.13
C GLU A 21 -6.62 -12.32 -11.11
N GLU A 22 -6.26 -12.19 -9.82
CA GLU A 22 -7.20 -11.80 -8.76
C GLU A 22 -7.74 -10.38 -8.97
N GLU A 23 -6.90 -9.44 -9.38
CA GLU A 23 -7.34 -8.09 -9.74
C GLU A 23 -8.40 -8.11 -10.83
N LEU A 24 -8.17 -8.87 -11.90
CA LEU A 24 -9.09 -8.96 -13.02
C LEU A 24 -10.43 -9.55 -12.55
N LYS A 25 -10.40 -10.66 -11.81
CA LYS A 25 -11.59 -11.30 -11.25
C LYS A 25 -12.38 -10.35 -10.34
N LEU A 26 -11.70 -9.64 -9.44
CA LEU A 26 -12.35 -8.69 -8.52
C LEU A 26 -12.93 -7.48 -9.26
N LYS A 27 -12.24 -6.95 -10.27
CA LYS A 27 -12.73 -5.82 -11.08
C LYS A 27 -13.94 -6.21 -11.92
N GLU A 28 -13.89 -7.36 -12.57
CA GLU A 28 -14.97 -7.87 -13.44
C GLU A 28 -16.17 -8.44 -12.66
N TYR A 29 -16.01 -8.69 -11.35
CA TYR A 29 -17.11 -9.12 -10.51
C TYR A 29 -18.25 -8.09 -10.53
N SER A 30 -19.36 -8.49 -11.17
CA SER A 30 -20.61 -7.75 -11.32
C SER A 30 -21.76 -8.36 -10.53
N GLY A 31 -21.48 -9.37 -9.70
CA GLY A 31 -22.44 -9.98 -8.79
C GLY A 31 -22.74 -9.11 -7.56
N ASP A 32 -23.53 -9.67 -6.64
CA ASP A 32 -23.86 -9.03 -5.38
C ASP A 32 -22.62 -8.92 -4.47
N THR A 33 -22.18 -7.68 -4.20
CA THR A 33 -21.01 -7.38 -3.36
C THR A 33 -21.16 -7.93 -1.93
N SER A 34 -22.39 -8.17 -1.45
CA SER A 34 -22.63 -8.79 -0.14
C SER A 34 -22.08 -10.22 -0.04
N LYS A 35 -21.93 -10.91 -1.19
CA LYS A 35 -21.40 -12.28 -1.29
C LYS A 35 -19.88 -12.35 -1.28
N LEU A 36 -19.20 -11.23 -1.52
CA LEU A 36 -17.74 -11.14 -1.38
C LEU A 36 -17.37 -11.13 0.11
N GLY A 37 -16.28 -11.79 0.48
CA GLY A 37 -15.73 -11.72 1.82
C GLY A 37 -15.24 -10.30 2.17
N PRO A 38 -15.04 -9.99 3.47
CA PRO A 38 -14.57 -8.66 3.88
C PRO A 38 -13.28 -8.20 3.19
N ALA A 39 -12.30 -9.11 3.02
CA ALA A 39 -11.04 -8.83 2.35
C ALA A 39 -11.22 -8.55 0.85
N GLU A 40 -12.07 -9.32 0.17
CA GLU A 40 -12.37 -9.13 -1.26
C GLU A 40 -13.08 -7.81 -1.51
N ARG A 41 -14.04 -7.43 -0.65
CA ARG A 41 -14.71 -6.12 -0.73
C ARG A 41 -13.72 -4.98 -0.54
N PHE A 42 -12.82 -5.11 0.43
CA PHE A 42 -11.77 -4.13 0.68
C PHE A 42 -10.84 -3.97 -0.53
N LEU A 43 -10.34 -5.08 -1.07
CA LEU A 43 -9.46 -5.06 -2.25
C LEU A 43 -10.19 -4.55 -3.49
N LYS A 44 -11.45 -4.93 -3.72
CA LYS A 44 -12.26 -4.39 -4.82
C LYS A 44 -12.38 -2.86 -4.73
N ALA A 45 -12.69 -2.31 -3.56
CA ALA A 45 -12.76 -0.87 -3.35
C ALA A 45 -11.40 -0.16 -3.55
N ILE A 46 -10.29 -0.80 -3.14
CA ILE A 46 -8.94 -0.28 -3.43
C ILE A 46 -8.67 -0.27 -4.94
N LEU A 47 -9.04 -1.34 -5.64
CA LEU A 47 -8.80 -1.50 -7.07
C LEU A 47 -9.57 -0.50 -7.95
N ASP A 48 -10.65 0.08 -7.43
CA ASP A 48 -11.38 1.18 -8.08
C ASP A 48 -10.58 2.50 -8.05
N ILE A 49 -9.55 2.62 -7.21
CA ILE A 49 -8.65 3.78 -7.17
C ILE A 49 -7.58 3.62 -8.26
N PRO A 50 -7.44 4.58 -9.20
CA PRO A 50 -6.41 4.51 -10.22
C PRO A 50 -5.00 4.43 -9.60
N PHE A 51 -4.24 3.42 -10.01
CA PHE A 51 -2.87 3.18 -9.56
C PHE A 51 -2.72 3.02 -8.04
N ALA A 52 -3.73 2.44 -7.37
CA ALA A 52 -3.81 2.35 -5.91
C ALA A 52 -2.51 1.90 -5.24
N PHE A 53 -1.98 0.73 -5.61
CA PHE A 53 -0.76 0.17 -5.01
C PHE A 53 0.48 1.03 -5.28
N LYS A 54 0.62 1.58 -6.49
CA LYS A 54 1.72 2.53 -6.79
C LYS A 54 1.65 3.80 -5.95
N ARG A 55 0.45 4.29 -5.65
CA ARG A 55 0.25 5.46 -4.77
C ARG A 55 0.62 5.12 -3.33
N ILE A 56 0.31 3.91 -2.87
CA ILE A 56 0.66 3.42 -1.54
C ILE A 56 2.18 3.27 -1.42
N ASP A 57 2.85 2.68 -2.42
CA ASP A 57 4.31 2.58 -2.47
C ASP A 57 4.97 3.97 -2.37
N ALA A 58 4.48 4.94 -3.14
CA ALA A 58 4.99 6.30 -3.11
C ALA A 58 4.75 6.99 -1.74
N LEU A 59 3.60 6.73 -1.11
CA LEU A 59 3.30 7.25 0.22
C LEU A 59 4.20 6.63 1.30
N LEU A 60 4.44 5.32 1.23
CA LEU A 60 5.33 4.60 2.13
C LEU A 60 6.76 5.13 2.00
N TYR A 61 7.26 5.29 0.76
CA TYR A 61 8.55 5.93 0.50
C TYR A 61 8.62 7.32 1.13
N ARG A 62 7.60 8.17 0.92
CA ARG A 62 7.58 9.53 1.47
C ARG A 62 7.64 9.55 3.01
N ILE A 63 6.97 8.61 3.67
CA ILE A 63 6.97 8.51 5.14
C ILE A 63 8.34 8.10 5.67
N ASN A 64 9.01 7.17 4.98
CA ASN A 64 10.29 6.63 5.41
C ASN A 64 11.49 7.50 5.00
N PHE A 65 11.32 8.36 3.99
CA PHE A 65 12.41 9.11 3.34
C PHE A 65 13.35 9.82 4.32
N GLU A 66 12.80 10.61 5.24
CA GLU A 66 13.62 11.39 6.18
C GLU A 66 14.44 10.49 7.11
N ALA A 67 13.85 9.39 7.58
CA ALA A 67 14.53 8.43 8.44
C ALA A 67 15.63 7.68 7.69
N GLU A 68 15.36 7.25 6.45
CA GLU A 68 16.33 6.56 5.58
C GLU A 68 17.51 7.47 5.24
N VAL A 69 17.26 8.74 4.86
CA VAL A 69 18.33 9.72 4.57
C VAL A 69 19.17 9.99 5.81
N LYS A 70 18.55 10.17 6.97
CA LYS A 70 19.26 10.39 8.24
C LYS A 70 20.13 9.20 8.61
N TYR A 71 19.61 7.98 8.47
CA TYR A 71 20.36 6.75 8.69
C TYR A 71 21.58 6.65 7.76
N LEU A 72 21.37 6.94 6.48
CA LEU A 72 22.41 6.86 5.47
C LEU A 72 23.54 7.87 5.74
N ARG A 73 23.20 9.13 6.03
CA ARG A 73 24.18 10.18 6.39
C ARG A 73 25.04 9.78 7.58
N LYS A 74 24.41 9.32 8.67
CA LYS A 74 25.13 8.88 9.87
C LYS A 74 26.05 7.68 9.58
N SER A 75 25.59 6.74 8.74
CA SER A 75 26.39 5.58 8.35
C SER A 75 27.67 6.00 7.62
N PHE A 76 27.62 7.04 6.78
CA PHE A 76 28.80 7.60 6.12
C PHE A 76 29.73 8.34 7.09
N GLU A 77 29.20 9.13 8.02
CA GLU A 77 30.00 9.83 9.05
C GLU A 77 30.77 8.86 9.96
N THR A 78 30.29 7.63 10.12
CA THR A 78 30.96 6.62 10.98
C THR A 78 32.06 5.85 10.22
N LEU A 79 32.15 6.00 8.90
CA LEU A 79 33.11 5.31 8.03
C LEU A 79 34.38 6.14 7.77
N GLU A 80 34.33 7.45 8.04
CA GLU A 80 35.49 8.36 8.08
C GLU A 80 36.16 8.34 9.47
#